data_AF-A0A452Y0T5-F1
#
_entry.id   AF-A0A452Y0T5-F1
#
_cell.length_a   1.000
_cell.length_b   1.000
_cell.length_c   1.000
_cell.angle_alpha   90.00
_cell.angle_beta   90.00
_cell.angle_gamma   90.00
#
_symmetry.space_group_name_H-M   'P 1'
#
loop_
_entity.id
_entity.type
_entity.pdbx_description
1 polymer ?
#
loop_
_entity_poly.entity_id
_entity_poly.type
_entity_poly.pdbx_seq_one_letter_code
_entity_poly.pdbx_strand_id
1 'polypeptide(L)'
;MRTPTLLPNKRSDEQTRAAYRMLRDCFHYALNTSTCRAKILVKYFGEEFGPDGCKMCDVCINGPPEMHDFKEEAVVFMNVLQAQAATEGMDYNSTDCYTSGRRNIGAVPDFRMAVSYIREKIPRFAMTDKIWWQGLARILEDVGYIQEAAEIPRVLIQHPELTRAGLNFLSSQPDEEGLYAYPDAATLLAISNPKSFSSSSEWGRGWADPEIRRQRLAGKTGRRKRKRGSRKQPAGFTTAKERLSAILSKSKRRK
;
A
#
# COMPACT_ATOMS: atom_id res chain seq x y z
N MET A 1 2.58 30.07 -23.83
CA MET A 1 3.53 29.76 -22.74
C MET A 1 3.09 28.45 -22.08
N ARG A 2 3.96 27.42 -22.04
CA ARG A 2 3.66 26.13 -21.38
C ARG A 2 3.70 26.33 -19.87
N THR A 3 2.64 25.91 -19.17
CA THR A 3 2.58 25.93 -17.71
C THR A 3 3.69 25.02 -17.15
N PRO A 4 4.58 25.51 -16.26
CA PRO A 4 5.59 24.65 -15.64
C PRO A 4 4.89 23.61 -14.78
N THR A 5 5.03 22.33 -15.13
CA THR A 5 4.53 21.23 -14.31
C THR A 5 5.56 20.93 -13.23
N LEU A 6 5.15 20.94 -11.96
CA LEU A 6 6.01 20.60 -10.81
C LEU A 6 6.45 19.12 -10.79
N LEU A 7 5.88 18.30 -11.67
CA LEU A 7 6.19 16.90 -11.81
C LEU A 7 6.83 16.66 -13.17
N PRO A 8 7.96 15.92 -13.25
CA PRO A 8 8.57 15.56 -14.52
C PRO A 8 7.54 14.88 -15.42
N ASN A 9 7.38 15.42 -16.64
CA ASN A 9 6.31 15.06 -17.57
C ASN A 9 6.45 13.63 -18.14
N LYS A 10 7.61 12.99 -17.93
CA LYS A 10 7.86 11.57 -18.21
C LYS A 10 8.81 11.04 -17.12
N ARG A 11 8.41 9.98 -16.42
CA ARG A 11 9.28 9.21 -15.54
C ARG A 11 9.90 8.07 -16.35
N SER A 12 11.14 7.69 -16.06
CA SER A 12 11.69 6.44 -16.61
C SER A 12 11.01 5.23 -15.97
N ASP A 13 11.18 4.06 -16.57
CA ASP A 13 10.65 2.81 -16.01
C ASP A 13 11.30 2.50 -14.66
N GLU A 14 12.61 2.76 -14.49
CA GLU A 14 13.32 2.60 -13.22
C GLU A 14 12.74 3.51 -12.14
N GLN A 15 12.51 4.78 -12.46
CA GLN A 15 11.89 5.74 -11.53
C GLN A 15 10.48 5.31 -11.15
N THR A 16 9.74 4.73 -12.10
CA THR A 16 8.39 4.21 -11.87
C THR A 16 8.43 2.99 -10.96
N ARG A 17 9.31 2.02 -11.23
CA ARG A 17 9.52 0.85 -10.36
C ARG A 17 9.93 1.27 -8.94
N ALA A 18 10.86 2.21 -8.81
CA ALA A 18 11.28 2.74 -7.51
C ALA A 18 10.12 3.41 -6.75
N ALA A 19 9.33 4.25 -7.43
CA ALA A 19 8.16 4.89 -6.82
C ALA A 19 7.11 3.87 -6.36
N TYR A 20 6.88 2.80 -7.12
CA TYR A 20 5.97 1.73 -6.71
C TYR A 20 6.48 0.94 -5.51
N ARG A 21 7.79 0.67 -5.42
CA ARG A 21 8.39 0.06 -4.22
C ARG A 21 8.15 0.93 -2.99
N MET A 22 8.46 2.22 -3.06
CA MET A 22 8.21 3.16 -1.96
C MET A 22 6.72 3.22 -1.56
N LEU A 23 5.82 3.18 -2.53
CA LEU A 23 4.38 3.17 -2.27
C LEU A 23 3.94 1.86 -1.61
N ARG A 24 4.47 0.73 -2.06
CA ARG A 24 4.23 -0.58 -1.44
C ARG A 24 4.72 -0.60 0.01
N ASP A 25 5.90 -0.05 0.29
CA ASP A 25 6.44 0.06 1.66
C ASP A 25 5.55 0.94 2.55
N CYS A 26 4.98 2.02 2.00
CA CYS A 26 4.01 2.86 2.72
C CYS A 26 2.72 2.10 3.06
N PHE A 27 2.23 1.26 2.15
CA PHE A 27 1.06 0.40 2.40
C PHE A 27 1.37 -0.65 3.45
N HIS A 28 2.52 -1.32 3.36
CA HIS A 28 2.98 -2.27 4.37
C HIS A 28 3.09 -1.62 5.74
N TYR A 29 3.68 -0.42 5.83
CA TYR A 29 3.74 0.34 7.07
C TYR A 29 2.36 0.66 7.63
N ALA A 30 1.39 1.07 6.80
CA ALA A 30 0.06 1.46 7.25
C ALA A 30 -0.83 0.26 7.62
N LEU A 31 -0.71 -0.84 6.89
CA LEU A 31 -1.56 -2.02 7.04
C LEU A 31 -1.06 -2.99 8.09
N ASN A 32 0.23 -2.96 8.46
CA ASN A 32 0.78 -3.82 9.48
C ASN A 32 0.09 -3.59 10.84
N THR A 33 -0.28 -4.67 11.52
CA THR A 33 -1.01 -4.65 12.80
C THR A 33 -0.24 -5.32 13.94
N SER A 34 0.91 -5.94 13.66
CA SER A 34 1.62 -6.81 14.59
C SER A 34 3.02 -6.35 14.97
N THR A 35 3.61 -5.45 14.18
CA THR A 35 4.98 -4.96 14.35
C THR A 35 4.97 -3.51 14.82
N CYS A 36 5.86 -3.19 15.75
CA CYS A 36 6.08 -1.82 16.21
C CYS A 36 6.30 -0.85 15.04
N ARG A 37 5.57 0.27 15.01
CA ARG A 37 5.68 1.29 13.95
C ARG A 37 7.10 1.84 13.81
N ALA A 38 7.77 2.15 14.93
CA ALA A 38 9.13 2.67 14.93
C ALA A 38 10.11 1.65 14.33
N LYS A 39 9.93 0.36 14.61
CA LYS A 39 10.77 -0.72 14.07
C LYS A 39 10.67 -0.79 12.54
N ILE A 40 9.47 -0.66 11.98
CA ILE A 40 9.28 -0.63 10.51
C ILE A 40 9.99 0.59 9.90
N LEU A 41 9.82 1.77 10.50
CA LEU A 41 10.41 3.02 9.99
C LEU A 41 11.94 3.01 10.04
N VAL A 42 12.52 2.59 11.16
CA VAL A 42 13.98 2.51 11.37
C VAL A 42 14.58 1.50 10.39
N LYS A 43 13.94 0.33 10.24
CA LYS A 43 14.34 -0.69 9.24
C LYS A 43 14.30 -0.15 7.80
N TYR A 44 13.31 0.66 7.45
CA TYR A 44 13.19 1.26 6.11
C TYR A 44 14.40 2.15 5.77
N PHE A 45 14.98 2.84 6.76
CA PHE A 45 16.19 3.65 6.59
C PHE A 45 17.50 2.86 6.77
N GLY A 46 17.42 1.54 6.90
CA GLY A 46 18.59 0.66 7.03
C GLY A 46 19.17 0.59 8.44
N GLU A 47 18.44 1.06 9.44
CA GLU A 47 18.83 0.99 10.85
C GLU A 47 18.18 -0.22 11.54
N GLU A 48 18.83 -0.72 12.60
CA GLU A 48 18.27 -1.76 13.45
C GLU A 48 17.57 -1.17 14.66
N PHE A 49 16.36 -1.66 14.94
CA PHE A 49 15.64 -1.33 16.17
C PHE A 49 15.73 -2.53 17.11
N GLY A 50 16.03 -2.27 18.38
CA GLY A 50 16.18 -3.30 19.41
C GLY A 50 14.98 -4.26 19.51
N PRO A 51 15.15 -5.39 20.21
CA PRO A 51 14.08 -6.37 20.37
C PRO A 51 12.86 -5.76 21.09
N ASP A 52 13.12 -4.81 21.98
CA ASP A 52 12.10 -4.07 22.70
C ASP A 52 11.42 -3.05 21.79
N GLY A 53 10.13 -3.24 21.52
CA GLY A 53 9.30 -2.27 20.78
C GLY A 53 9.28 -0.89 21.48
N CYS A 54 8.92 0.16 20.74
CA CYS A 54 9.04 1.56 21.21
C CYS A 54 8.14 1.96 22.39
N LYS A 55 7.21 1.11 22.82
CA LYS A 55 6.23 1.33 23.91
C LYS A 55 5.29 2.55 23.74
N MET A 56 5.36 3.24 22.61
CA MET A 56 4.65 4.51 22.37
C MET A 56 3.72 4.49 21.14
N CYS A 57 3.83 3.50 20.26
CA CYS A 57 2.95 3.39 19.09
C CYS A 57 1.68 2.58 19.40
N ASP A 58 0.69 2.70 18.53
CA ASP A 58 -0.60 1.99 18.59
C ASP A 58 -0.43 0.48 18.80
N VAL A 59 0.44 -0.17 18.04
CA VAL A 59 0.70 -1.61 18.14
C VAL A 59 1.37 -1.98 19.47
N CYS A 60 2.29 -1.15 19.99
CA CYS A 60 2.94 -1.42 21.28
C CYS A 60 2.04 -1.14 22.49
N ILE A 61 1.08 -0.22 22.35
CA ILE A 61 0.15 0.17 23.42
C ILE A 61 -1.00 -0.84 23.50
N ASN A 62 -1.61 -1.15 22.36
CA ASN A 62 -2.79 -2.01 22.30
C ASN A 62 -2.43 -3.50 22.18
N GLY A 63 -1.21 -3.81 21.74
CA GLY A 63 -0.82 -5.16 21.33
C GLY A 63 -1.29 -5.50 19.91
N PRO A 64 -0.78 -6.59 19.33
CA PRO A 64 -1.29 -7.12 18.07
C PRO A 64 -2.72 -7.65 18.22
N PRO A 65 -3.51 -7.72 17.13
CA PRO A 65 -4.83 -8.34 17.14
C PRO A 65 -4.73 -9.86 17.34
N GLU A 66 -5.87 -10.52 17.50
CA GLU A 66 -5.95 -11.98 17.48
C GLU A 66 -5.48 -12.54 16.12
N MET A 67 -4.71 -13.63 16.16
CA MET A 67 -4.31 -14.34 14.94
C MET A 67 -5.52 -15.07 14.36
N HIS A 68 -5.63 -15.05 13.04
CA HIS A 68 -6.66 -15.78 12.32
C HIS A 68 -6.02 -16.95 11.57
N ASP A 69 -6.70 -18.09 11.55
CA ASP A 69 -6.31 -19.22 10.72
C ASP A 69 -6.83 -18.99 9.30
N PHE A 70 -5.90 -18.71 8.37
CA PHE A 70 -6.19 -18.47 6.96
C PHE A 70 -6.09 -19.71 6.09
N LYS A 71 -5.92 -20.91 6.69
CA LYS A 71 -5.56 -22.12 5.95
C LYS A 71 -6.58 -22.50 4.90
N GLU A 72 -7.85 -22.48 5.24
CA GLU A 72 -8.90 -22.90 4.32
C GLU A 72 -9.01 -21.94 3.13
N GLU A 73 -9.01 -20.64 3.40
CA GLU A 73 -9.01 -19.60 2.37
C GLU A 73 -7.75 -19.68 1.51
N ALA A 74 -6.59 -19.93 2.12
CA ALA A 74 -5.31 -20.09 1.42
C ALA A 74 -5.33 -21.28 0.46
N VAL A 75 -5.77 -22.45 0.93
CA VAL A 75 -5.88 -23.67 0.11
C VAL A 75 -6.84 -23.43 -1.05
N VAL A 76 -8.01 -22.87 -0.79
CA VAL A 76 -8.99 -22.55 -1.83
C VAL A 76 -8.43 -21.58 -2.86
N PHE A 77 -7.83 -20.48 -2.41
CA PHE A 77 -7.28 -19.47 -3.30
C PHE A 77 -6.18 -20.05 -4.19
N MET A 78 -5.21 -20.76 -3.60
CA MET A 78 -4.08 -21.33 -4.34
C MET A 78 -4.49 -22.47 -5.28
N ASN A 79 -5.49 -23.29 -4.93
CA ASN A 79 -6.05 -24.29 -5.83
C ASN A 79 -6.71 -23.65 -7.06
N VAL A 80 -7.43 -22.53 -6.89
CA VAL A 80 -8.00 -21.78 -8.02
C VAL A 80 -6.91 -21.22 -8.92
N LEU A 81 -5.83 -20.67 -8.35
CA LEU A 81 -4.68 -20.20 -9.13
C LEU A 81 -4.01 -21.34 -9.93
N GLN A 82 -3.84 -22.50 -9.29
CA GLN A 82 -3.27 -23.68 -9.95
C GLN A 82 -4.15 -24.17 -11.10
N ALA A 83 -5.47 -24.23 -10.91
CA ALA A 83 -6.41 -24.65 -11.94
C ALA A 83 -6.45 -23.69 -13.14
N GLN A 84 -6.39 -22.38 -12.88
CA GLN A 84 -6.33 -21.35 -13.93
C GLN A 84 -5.04 -21.48 -14.76
N ALA A 85 -3.90 -21.68 -14.11
CA ALA A 85 -2.63 -21.90 -14.80
C ALA A 85 -2.61 -23.20 -15.63
N ALA A 86 -3.24 -24.27 -15.13
CA ALA A 86 -3.30 -25.56 -15.84
C ALA A 86 -4.22 -25.54 -17.07
N THR A 87 -5.32 -24.79 -17.02
CA THR A 87 -6.27 -24.67 -18.14
C THR A 87 -5.63 -23.98 -19.35
N GLU A 88 -4.69 -23.07 -19.11
CA GLU A 88 -4.00 -22.29 -20.14
C GLU A 88 -2.70 -22.96 -20.64
N GLY A 89 -2.15 -23.93 -19.89
CA GLY A 89 -1.01 -24.76 -20.28
C GLY A 89 -1.33 -25.90 -21.26
N MET A 90 -2.59 -26.04 -21.67
CA MET A 90 -3.06 -27.02 -22.68
C MET A 90 -3.02 -26.49 -24.12
N ASP A 91 -2.31 -25.40 -24.39
CA ASP A 91 -1.93 -25.02 -25.76
C ASP A 91 -0.49 -25.48 -26.03
N TYR A 92 -0.34 -26.40 -26.97
CA TYR A 92 0.82 -27.28 -27.10
C TYR A 92 2.15 -26.54 -27.35
N ASN A 93 3.15 -26.96 -26.57
CA ASN A 93 4.58 -27.01 -26.89
C ASN A 93 5.42 -25.73 -26.68
N SER A 94 5.92 -25.54 -25.45
CA SER A 94 7.33 -25.15 -25.26
C SER A 94 7.83 -25.57 -23.89
N THR A 95 8.72 -26.55 -23.91
CA THR A 95 9.75 -26.80 -22.90
C THR A 95 10.42 -25.47 -22.49
N ASP A 96 10.73 -25.36 -21.19
CA ASP A 96 11.47 -24.28 -20.53
C ASP A 96 10.82 -22.88 -20.45
N CYS A 97 10.16 -22.60 -19.33
CA CYS A 97 9.79 -21.24 -18.90
C CYS A 97 10.62 -20.76 -17.69
N TYR A 98 11.95 -20.92 -17.75
CA TYR A 98 12.88 -20.21 -16.87
C TYR A 98 13.88 -19.36 -17.66
N THR A 99 13.49 -18.73 -18.78
CA THR A 99 14.33 -17.68 -19.36
C THR A 99 13.53 -16.68 -20.20
N SER A 100 13.70 -15.40 -19.86
CA SER A 100 13.63 -14.24 -20.77
C SER A 100 12.26 -13.83 -21.37
N GLY A 101 11.68 -12.79 -20.78
CA GLY A 101 11.13 -11.63 -21.50
C GLY A 101 9.85 -11.83 -22.33
N ARG A 102 8.73 -11.32 -21.80
CA ARG A 102 7.37 -11.27 -22.40
C ARG A 102 6.54 -12.55 -22.28
N ARG A 103 6.03 -12.81 -21.08
CA ARG A 103 4.80 -13.61 -20.93
C ARG A 103 3.62 -12.82 -21.50
N ASN A 104 2.72 -13.51 -22.20
CA ASN A 104 1.41 -12.96 -22.55
C ASN A 104 0.68 -12.60 -21.24
N ILE A 105 0.41 -11.31 -21.01
CA ILE A 105 -0.31 -10.82 -19.82
C ILE A 105 -1.73 -11.44 -19.73
N GLY A 106 -2.26 -11.99 -20.83
CA GLY A 106 -3.51 -12.74 -20.86
C GLY A 106 -3.42 -14.17 -20.31
N ALA A 107 -2.23 -14.67 -19.96
CA ALA A 107 -1.98 -16.04 -19.47
C ALA A 107 -1.65 -16.11 -17.96
N VAL A 108 -1.85 -15.00 -17.23
CA VAL A 108 -1.59 -14.94 -15.80
C VAL A 108 -2.91 -14.78 -15.07
N PRO A 109 -3.18 -15.61 -14.03
CA PRO A 109 -4.38 -15.50 -13.21
C PRO A 109 -4.62 -14.05 -12.77
N ASP A 110 -5.77 -13.49 -13.13
CA ASP A 110 -6.19 -12.18 -12.64
C ASP A 110 -6.84 -12.34 -11.26
N PHE A 111 -6.37 -11.59 -10.28
CA PHE A 111 -6.85 -11.64 -8.90
C PHE A 111 -8.37 -11.47 -8.81
N ARG A 112 -8.94 -10.54 -9.59
CA ARG A 112 -10.39 -10.29 -9.56
C ARG A 112 -11.14 -11.49 -10.13
N MET A 113 -10.64 -12.11 -11.20
CA MET A 113 -11.23 -13.33 -11.76
C MET A 113 -11.18 -14.51 -10.79
N ALA A 114 -10.05 -14.73 -10.11
CA ALA A 114 -9.92 -15.78 -9.09
C ALA A 114 -10.91 -15.59 -7.94
N VAL A 115 -11.01 -14.37 -7.38
CA VAL A 115 -11.97 -14.06 -6.31
C VAL A 115 -13.43 -14.19 -6.78
N SER A 116 -13.74 -13.74 -7.99
CA SER A 116 -15.08 -13.92 -8.57
C SER A 116 -15.44 -15.40 -8.71
N TYR A 117 -14.51 -16.23 -9.20
CA TYR A 117 -14.72 -17.68 -9.31
C TYR A 117 -14.98 -18.33 -7.95
N ILE A 118 -14.19 -18.00 -6.93
CA ILE A 118 -14.36 -18.52 -5.56
C ILE A 118 -15.75 -18.19 -5.03
N ARG A 119 -16.17 -16.92 -5.17
CA ARG A 119 -17.48 -16.47 -4.68
C ARG A 119 -18.66 -17.13 -5.41
N GLU A 120 -18.48 -17.48 -6.67
CA GLU A 120 -19.52 -18.14 -7.48
C GLU A 120 -19.59 -19.65 -7.20
N LYS A 121 -18.43 -20.33 -7.11
CA LYS A 121 -18.36 -21.79 -7.04
C LYS A 121 -18.35 -22.36 -5.63
N ILE A 122 -17.98 -21.56 -4.62
CA ILE A 122 -17.83 -22.04 -3.24
C ILE A 122 -18.80 -21.26 -2.33
N PRO A 123 -19.99 -21.83 -2.01
CA PRO A 123 -21.05 -21.12 -1.30
C PRO A 123 -20.62 -20.49 0.03
N ARG A 124 -19.71 -21.14 0.76
CA ARG A 124 -19.15 -20.63 2.03
C ARG A 124 -18.53 -19.23 1.88
N PHE A 125 -17.91 -18.95 0.74
CA PHE A 125 -17.20 -17.70 0.49
C PHE A 125 -17.95 -16.69 -0.39
N ALA A 126 -19.21 -16.96 -0.73
CA ALA A 126 -19.99 -16.13 -1.65
C ALA A 126 -20.09 -14.65 -1.22
N MET A 127 -20.18 -14.43 0.09
CA MET A 127 -20.33 -13.11 0.73
C MET A 127 -19.02 -12.50 1.23
N THR A 128 -17.89 -13.20 1.07
CA THR A 128 -16.58 -12.71 1.55
C THR A 128 -16.14 -11.50 0.73
N ASP A 129 -15.74 -10.42 1.42
CA ASP A 129 -15.35 -9.16 0.79
C ASP A 129 -14.06 -9.32 -0.03
N LYS A 130 -13.91 -8.55 -1.12
CA LYS A 130 -12.67 -8.49 -1.90
C LYS A 130 -11.48 -8.06 -1.04
N ILE A 131 -11.67 -7.16 -0.09
CA ILE A 131 -10.61 -6.66 0.81
C ILE A 131 -10.02 -7.80 1.65
N TRP A 132 -10.85 -8.75 2.09
CA TRP A 132 -10.41 -9.95 2.79
C TRP A 132 -9.42 -10.75 1.95
N TRP A 133 -9.79 -11.05 0.70
CA TRP A 133 -8.92 -11.78 -0.23
C TRP A 133 -7.64 -11.01 -0.57
N GLN A 134 -7.68 -9.68 -0.60
CA GLN A 134 -6.48 -8.86 -0.79
C GLN A 134 -5.54 -8.95 0.41
N GLY A 135 -6.08 -9.03 1.63
CA GLY A 135 -5.29 -9.26 2.83
C GLY A 135 -4.66 -10.65 2.85
N LEU A 136 -5.44 -11.68 2.52
CA LEU A 136 -4.92 -13.04 2.36
C LEU A 136 -3.77 -13.08 1.33
N ALA A 137 -3.95 -12.46 0.17
CA ALA A 137 -2.91 -12.47 -0.86
C ALA A 137 -1.61 -11.81 -0.38
N ARG A 138 -1.68 -10.73 0.40
CA ARG A 138 -0.49 -10.13 1.03
C ARG A 138 0.20 -11.09 1.99
N ILE A 139 -0.57 -11.78 2.85
CA ILE A 139 -0.02 -12.78 3.79
C ILE A 139 0.67 -13.91 3.03
N LEU A 140 0.04 -14.44 1.98
CA LEU A 140 0.62 -15.51 1.16
C LEU A 140 1.88 -15.06 0.41
N GLU A 141 1.96 -13.79 0.00
CA GLU A 141 3.15 -13.22 -0.61
C GLU A 141 4.28 -13.03 0.42
N ASP A 142 3.96 -12.56 1.63
CA ASP A 142 4.94 -12.37 2.71
C ASP A 142 5.53 -13.71 3.20
N VAL A 143 4.73 -14.78 3.20
CA VAL A 143 5.19 -16.16 3.48
C VAL A 143 5.92 -16.77 2.28
N GLY A 144 5.73 -16.21 1.07
CA GLY A 144 6.40 -16.65 -0.16
C GLY A 144 5.67 -17.78 -0.90
N TYR A 145 4.40 -18.03 -0.62
CA TYR A 145 3.57 -19.00 -1.34
C TYR A 145 3.07 -18.49 -2.69
N ILE A 146 2.88 -17.19 -2.83
CA ILE A 146 2.54 -16.54 -4.10
C ILE A 146 3.48 -15.36 -4.38
N GLN A 147 3.51 -14.91 -5.64
CA GLN A 147 4.24 -13.72 -6.06
C GLN A 147 3.46 -12.94 -7.12
N GLU A 148 3.73 -11.64 -7.28
CA GLU A 148 3.21 -10.85 -8.40
C GLU A 148 3.98 -11.19 -9.69
N ALA A 149 3.28 -11.63 -10.72
CA ALA A 149 3.89 -11.98 -12.01
C ALA A 149 4.29 -10.76 -12.85
N ALA A 150 3.68 -9.59 -12.59
CA ALA A 150 4.01 -8.37 -13.31
C ALA A 150 5.47 -7.94 -13.06
N GLU A 151 6.19 -7.61 -14.13
CA GLU A 151 7.59 -7.13 -14.04
C GLU A 151 7.72 -5.84 -13.22
N ILE A 152 6.68 -5.01 -13.22
CA ILE A 152 6.62 -3.79 -12.43
C ILE A 152 5.95 -4.12 -11.09
N PRO A 153 6.64 -3.91 -9.95
CA PRO A 153 6.05 -4.16 -8.65
C PRO A 153 4.80 -3.28 -8.48
N ARG A 154 3.70 -3.89 -8.07
CA ARG A 154 2.46 -3.20 -7.76
C ARG A 154 2.30 -3.09 -6.25
N VAL A 155 1.43 -2.17 -5.83
CA VAL A 155 1.09 -2.00 -4.40
C VAL A 155 0.22 -3.14 -3.91
N LEU A 156 -0.70 -3.59 -4.76
CA LEU A 156 -1.60 -4.71 -4.52
C LEU A 156 -1.31 -5.76 -5.58
N ILE A 157 -1.38 -7.03 -5.17
CA ILE A 157 -1.24 -8.16 -6.09
C ILE A 157 -2.42 -8.14 -7.06
N GLN A 158 -2.11 -8.03 -8.34
CA GLN A 158 -3.07 -8.08 -9.44
C GLN A 158 -2.99 -9.41 -10.17
N HIS A 159 -1.77 -9.91 -10.39
CA HIS A 159 -1.54 -11.15 -11.11
C HIS A 159 -0.78 -12.14 -10.23
N PRO A 160 -1.47 -12.80 -9.28
CA PRO A 160 -0.84 -13.77 -8.39
C PRO A 160 -0.39 -15.02 -9.16
N GLU A 161 0.88 -15.38 -8.98
CA GLU A 161 1.49 -16.61 -9.48
C GLU A 161 1.89 -17.48 -8.28
N LEU A 162 1.57 -18.78 -8.36
CA LEU A 162 1.89 -19.73 -7.30
C LEU A 162 3.39 -20.07 -7.33
N THR A 163 4.07 -20.00 -6.19
CA THR A 163 5.48 -20.36 -6.08
C THR A 163 5.66 -21.86 -5.84
N ARG A 164 6.91 -22.33 -5.92
CA ARG A 164 7.26 -23.71 -5.52
C ARG A 164 6.89 -24.00 -4.05
N ALA A 165 7.05 -23.02 -3.16
CA ALA A 165 6.67 -23.18 -1.75
C ALA A 165 5.15 -23.32 -1.60
N GLY A 166 4.37 -22.54 -2.34
CA GLY A 166 2.90 -22.67 -2.37
C GLY A 166 2.43 -24.02 -2.92
N LEU A 167 3.07 -24.52 -3.98
CA LEU A 167 2.79 -25.85 -4.53
C LEU A 167 3.10 -26.98 -3.53
N ASN A 168 4.24 -26.87 -2.83
CA ASN A 168 4.61 -27.83 -1.79
C ASN A 168 3.62 -27.79 -0.63
N PHE A 169 3.19 -26.60 -0.21
CA PHE A 169 2.16 -26.45 0.81
C PHE A 169 0.85 -27.17 0.42
N LEU A 170 0.37 -26.99 -0.83
CA LEU A 170 -0.82 -27.70 -1.31
C LEU A 170 -0.65 -29.22 -1.36
N SER A 171 0.55 -29.69 -1.74
CA SER A 171 0.83 -31.13 -1.90
C SER A 171 1.01 -31.85 -0.57
N SER A 172 1.36 -31.14 0.50
CA SER A 172 1.77 -31.74 1.77
C SER A 172 0.59 -32.16 2.68
N GLN A 173 -0.67 -32.07 2.22
CA GLN A 173 -1.90 -32.47 2.95
C GLN A 173 -1.83 -32.03 4.43
N PRO A 174 -2.15 -30.76 4.73
CA PRO A 174 -1.79 -30.12 5.97
C PRO A 174 -2.72 -30.50 7.13
N ASP A 175 -3.20 -31.73 7.27
CA ASP A 175 -4.37 -32.05 8.11
C ASP A 175 -4.28 -31.57 9.57
N GLU A 176 -3.08 -31.34 10.13
CA GLU A 176 -2.91 -30.91 11.53
C GLU A 176 -2.43 -29.46 11.77
N GLU A 177 -1.75 -28.78 10.82
CA GLU A 177 -1.16 -27.45 11.10
C GLU A 177 -1.93 -26.31 10.41
N GLY A 178 -2.37 -25.32 11.21
CA GLY A 178 -3.10 -24.12 10.75
C GLY A 178 -2.19 -23.09 10.08
N LEU A 179 -2.75 -22.15 9.31
CA LEU A 179 -2.02 -21.00 8.76
C LEU A 179 -2.38 -19.75 9.58
N TYR A 180 -1.82 -19.67 10.78
CA TYR A 180 -2.09 -18.55 11.68
C TYR A 180 -1.29 -17.32 11.27
N ALA A 181 -1.99 -16.21 11.01
CA ALA A 181 -1.37 -14.91 10.76
C ALA A 181 -2.18 -13.76 11.38
N TYR A 182 -1.55 -12.61 11.58
CA TYR A 182 -2.24 -11.40 12.01
C TYR A 182 -2.96 -10.77 10.80
N PRO A 183 -4.28 -10.58 10.86
CA PRO A 183 -4.98 -9.86 9.80
C PRO A 183 -4.48 -8.42 9.71
N ASP A 184 -4.27 -7.94 8.49
CA ASP A 184 -3.91 -6.55 8.27
C ASP A 184 -5.06 -5.59 8.61
N ALA A 185 -4.73 -4.30 8.73
CA ALA A 185 -5.69 -3.30 9.17
C ALA A 185 -6.93 -3.20 8.26
N ALA A 186 -6.79 -3.42 6.94
CA ALA A 186 -7.93 -3.38 6.02
C ALA A 186 -8.81 -4.63 6.18
N THR A 187 -8.21 -5.79 6.41
CA THR A 187 -8.90 -7.04 6.72
C THR A 187 -9.66 -6.93 8.03
N LEU A 188 -9.06 -6.38 9.08
CA LEU A 188 -9.74 -6.13 10.37
C LEU A 188 -10.95 -5.20 10.20
N LEU A 189 -10.83 -4.16 9.37
CA LEU A 189 -11.96 -3.27 9.06
C LEU A 189 -13.09 -4.03 8.33
N ALA A 190 -12.75 -4.92 7.40
CA ALA A 190 -13.74 -5.75 6.71
C ALA A 190 -14.48 -6.71 7.66
N ILE A 191 -13.80 -7.26 8.67
CA ILE A 191 -14.43 -8.09 9.74
C ILE A 191 -15.39 -7.25 10.58
N SER A 192 -14.90 -6.11 11.07
CA SER A 192 -15.64 -5.29 12.03
C SER A 192 -16.84 -4.56 11.42
N ASN A 193 -16.84 -4.33 10.11
CA ASN A 193 -17.84 -3.48 9.46
C ASN A 193 -18.26 -4.01 8.07
N PRO A 194 -18.99 -5.14 8.01
CA PRO A 194 -19.37 -5.81 6.76
C PRO A 194 -20.31 -4.98 5.85
N LYS A 195 -20.76 -3.80 6.28
CA LYS A 195 -21.73 -2.95 5.58
C LYS A 195 -21.29 -1.51 5.34
N SER A 196 -20.02 -1.14 5.53
CA SER A 196 -19.60 0.25 5.27
C SER A 196 -18.25 0.37 4.58
N PHE A 197 -18.08 -0.33 3.47
CA PHE A 197 -17.33 0.32 2.39
C PHE A 197 -18.22 1.40 1.79
N SER A 198 -18.09 2.57 2.42
CA SER A 198 -18.15 3.86 1.77
C SER A 198 -17.88 3.70 0.27
N SER A 199 -18.94 3.78 -0.53
CA SER A 199 -18.81 3.85 -1.98
C SER A 199 -17.71 4.87 -2.28
N SER A 200 -16.88 4.60 -3.30
CA SER A 200 -15.83 5.53 -3.78
C SER A 200 -16.28 6.99 -3.94
N SER A 201 -17.59 7.28 -3.89
CA SER A 201 -18.18 8.60 -3.72
C SER A 201 -17.87 9.34 -2.40
N GLU A 202 -17.33 8.71 -1.34
CA GLU A 202 -16.83 9.45 -0.16
C GLU A 202 -15.30 9.59 -0.10
N TRP A 203 -14.57 8.89 -0.97
CA TRP A 203 -13.15 9.14 -1.22
C TRP A 203 -13.00 10.48 -1.93
N GLY A 204 -12.99 11.54 -1.13
CA GLY A 204 -13.14 12.91 -1.61
C GLY A 204 -14.09 13.74 -0.78
N ARG A 205 -14.66 13.28 0.34
CA ARG A 205 -15.23 14.22 1.33
C ARG A 205 -14.11 14.74 2.24
N GLY A 206 -14.03 16.07 2.38
CA GLY A 206 -13.04 16.74 3.25
C GLY A 206 -11.83 17.34 2.52
N TRP A 207 -10.61 17.14 3.03
CA TRP A 207 -9.42 17.87 2.55
C TRP A 207 -9.07 17.63 1.07
N ALA A 208 -9.45 16.49 0.52
CA ALA A 208 -9.22 16.10 -0.88
C ALA A 208 -10.44 16.33 -1.81
N ASP A 209 -11.54 16.88 -1.31
CA ASP A 209 -12.75 17.16 -2.10
C ASP A 209 -12.46 18.17 -3.22
N PRO A 210 -12.75 17.84 -4.50
CA PRO A 210 -12.63 18.78 -5.61
C PRO A 210 -13.42 20.07 -5.39
N GLU A 211 -14.59 20.03 -4.75
CA GLU A 211 -15.43 21.19 -4.46
C GLU A 211 -14.84 22.03 -3.32
N ILE A 212 -14.41 21.41 -2.21
CA ILE A 212 -13.72 22.14 -1.13
C ILE A 212 -12.38 22.71 -1.63
N ARG A 213 -11.70 22.04 -2.56
CA ARG A 213 -10.52 22.57 -3.26
C ARG A 213 -10.89 23.77 -4.15
N ARG A 214 -11.97 23.68 -4.94
CA ARG A 214 -12.47 24.79 -5.78
C ARG A 214 -12.84 26.00 -4.91
N GLN A 215 -13.57 25.82 -3.82
CA GLN A 215 -13.93 26.89 -2.88
C GLN A 215 -12.70 27.58 -2.28
N ARG A 216 -11.66 26.83 -1.90
CA ARG A 216 -10.39 27.40 -1.41
C ARG A 216 -9.62 28.18 -2.47
N LEU A 217 -9.64 27.70 -3.72
CA LEU A 217 -9.02 28.40 -4.86
C LEU A 217 -9.82 29.65 -5.26
N ALA A 218 -11.15 29.59 -5.19
CA ALA A 218 -12.05 30.73 -5.39
C ALA A 218 -11.92 31.77 -4.27
N GLY A 219 -11.72 31.34 -3.02
CA GLY A 219 -11.43 32.25 -1.90
C GLY A 219 -10.11 33.03 -2.05
N LYS A 220 -9.23 32.63 -2.98
CA LYS A 220 -7.99 33.34 -3.31
C LYS A 220 -8.14 34.36 -4.44
N THR A 221 -9.19 34.29 -5.27
CA THR A 221 -9.41 35.27 -6.35
C THR A 221 -10.02 36.58 -5.86
N GLY A 222 -10.61 36.60 -4.65
CA GLY A 222 -11.27 37.79 -4.07
C GLY A 222 -10.52 38.49 -2.93
N ARG A 223 -9.50 37.88 -2.30
CA ARG A 223 -8.63 38.65 -1.40
C ARG A 223 -7.79 39.57 -2.26
N ARG A 224 -8.22 40.83 -2.38
CA ARG A 224 -7.36 41.97 -2.74
C ARG A 224 -5.99 41.64 -2.18
N LYS A 225 -4.99 41.43 -3.06
CA LYS A 225 -3.59 41.48 -2.63
C LYS A 225 -3.54 42.74 -1.79
N ARG A 226 -3.50 42.63 -0.46
CA ARG A 226 -3.07 43.75 0.37
C ARG A 226 -1.77 44.11 -0.29
N LYS A 227 -1.70 45.28 -0.91
CA LYS A 227 -0.43 45.83 -1.38
C LYS A 227 0.46 45.65 -0.17
N ARG A 228 1.37 44.67 -0.22
CA ARG A 228 2.47 44.61 0.72
C ARG A 228 3.13 45.94 0.41
N GLY A 229 2.83 46.96 1.21
CA GLY A 229 3.59 48.21 1.18
C GLY A 229 5.03 47.74 1.17
N SER A 230 5.79 48.16 0.17
CA SER A 230 7.18 47.73 0.04
C SER A 230 7.82 48.08 1.37
N ARG A 231 7.99 47.08 2.24
CA ARG A 231 8.75 47.27 3.46
C ARG A 231 10.14 47.44 2.89
N LYS A 232 10.61 48.69 2.81
CA LYS A 232 11.99 49.02 2.44
C LYS A 232 12.83 48.07 3.28
N GLN A 233 13.40 47.06 2.62
CA GLN A 233 14.37 46.19 3.27
C GLN A 233 15.52 47.13 3.62
N PRO A 234 15.94 47.23 4.90
CA PRO A 234 17.20 47.89 5.18
C PRO A 234 18.25 47.06 4.44
N ALA A 235 18.82 47.64 3.38
CA ALA A 235 20.03 47.11 2.78
C ALA A 235 21.08 47.12 3.89
N GLY A 236 21.49 45.94 4.36
CA GLY A 236 22.46 45.86 5.45
C GLY A 236 22.58 44.54 6.21
N PHE A 237 21.74 43.52 5.97
CA PHE A 237 21.86 42.23 6.67
C PHE A 237 22.16 41.09 5.68
N THR A 238 23.39 40.59 5.70
CA THR A 238 23.90 39.54 4.80
C THR A 238 23.62 38.14 5.33
N THR A 239 23.34 37.97 6.63
CA THR A 239 23.05 36.64 7.21
C THR A 239 21.77 36.58 8.06
N ALA A 240 21.16 35.39 8.11
CA ALA A 240 19.92 35.14 8.87
C ALA A 240 20.08 35.37 10.39
N LYS A 241 21.30 35.17 10.92
CA LYS A 241 21.63 35.35 12.34
C LYS A 241 21.51 36.81 12.78
N GLU A 242 21.96 37.75 11.95
CA GLU A 242 21.84 39.19 12.21
C GLU A 242 20.39 39.68 12.19
N ARG A 243 19.56 39.06 11.34
CA ARG A 243 18.12 39.39 11.27
C ARG A 243 17.40 38.94 12.54
N LEU A 244 17.74 37.77 13.07
CA LEU A 244 17.15 37.23 14.30
C LEU A 244 17.58 38.05 15.53
N SER A 245 18.85 38.44 15.63
CA SER A 245 19.32 39.27 16.76
C SER A 245 18.65 40.64 16.81
N ALA A 246 18.41 41.27 15.66
CA ALA A 246 17.72 42.56 15.57
C ALA A 246 16.21 42.48 15.90
N ILE A 247 15.56 41.35 15.62
CA ILE A 247 14.16 41.12 16.01
C ILE A 247 14.05 40.98 17.52
N LEU A 248 14.97 40.21 18.12
CA LEU A 248 15.01 39.98 19.56
C LEU A 248 15.36 41.27 20.33
N SER A 249 16.26 42.12 19.81
CA SER A 249 16.60 43.40 20.44
C SER A 249 15.45 44.42 20.39
N LYS A 250 14.66 44.44 19.31
CA LYS A 250 13.45 45.28 19.22
C LYS A 250 12.33 44.82 20.15
N SER A 251 12.24 43.52 20.41
CA SER A 251 11.29 42.97 21.39
C SER A 251 11.65 43.37 22.83
N LYS A 252 12.94 43.52 23.15
CA LYS A 252 13.40 43.97 24.47
C LYS A 252 13.13 45.46 24.75
N ARG A 253 13.07 46.31 23.71
CA ARG A 253 12.79 47.75 23.84
C ARG A 253 11.29 48.10 23.94
N ARG A 254 10.39 47.10 23.92
CA ARG A 254 8.94 47.28 24.03
C ARG A 254 8.37 46.80 25.37
N LYS A 255 9.23 46.63 26.38
CA LYS A 255 8.84 46.54 27.78
C LYS A 255 9.27 47.82 28.49
#